data_AF-A0A7W1BQ31-F1
#
_entry.id   AF-A0A7W1BQ31-F1
#
_cell.length_a   1.000
_cell.length_b   1.000
_cell.length_c   1.000
_cell.angle_alpha   90.00
_cell.angle_beta   90.00
_cell.angle_gamma   90.00
#
_symmetry.space_group_name_H-M   'P 1'
#
loop_
_entity.id
_entity.type
_entity.pdbx_description
1 polymer ?
#
loop_
_entity_poly.entity_id
_entity_poly.type
_entity_poly.pdbx_seq_one_letter_code
_entity_poly.pdbx_strand_id
1 'polypeptide(L)'
;SPEELSTIQTAFHERYAAQCGFCTSGMVIAAHAYLEGGGGSERESIQEALAGHICRCTGYVKIIDAVSAAAGGEITSNQRWLPQPGEEAPVEVPGAPA
;
A
#
# COMPACT_ATOMS: atom_id res chain seq x y z
N SER A 1 12.84 8.26 -6.10
CA SER A 1 12.76 9.74 -6.11
C SER A 1 11.51 10.16 -5.33
N PRO A 2 11.26 11.46 -5.05
CA PRO A 2 10.00 11.91 -4.44
C PRO A 2 8.75 11.55 -5.25
N GLU A 3 8.90 11.26 -6.54
CA GLU A 3 7.83 10.90 -7.48
C GLU A 3 7.61 9.37 -7.57
N GLU A 4 8.50 8.57 -6.96
CA GLU A 4 8.44 7.11 -7.00
C GLU A 4 7.88 6.55 -5.69
N LEU A 5 6.88 5.68 -5.82
CA LEU A 5 6.40 4.92 -4.67
C LEU A 5 7.43 3.87 -4.28
N SER A 6 7.74 3.81 -2.98
CA SER A 6 8.44 2.68 -2.39
C SER A 6 7.65 1.38 -2.59
N THR A 7 8.32 0.22 -2.52
CA THR A 7 7.68 -1.10 -2.63
C THR A 7 6.44 -1.24 -1.74
N ILE A 8 6.51 -0.75 -0.50
CA ILE A 8 5.37 -0.84 0.42
C ILE A 8 4.22 0.10 0.05
N GLN A 9 4.51 1.30 -0.47
CA GLN A 9 3.48 2.21 -0.96
C GLN A 9 2.80 1.64 -2.21
N THR A 10 3.57 1.04 -3.12
CA THR A 10 3.04 0.30 -4.28
C THR A 10 2.16 -0.86 -3.83
N ALA A 11 2.60 -1.63 -2.83
CA ALA A 11 1.81 -2.74 -2.30
C ALA A 11 0.47 -2.26 -1.72
N PHE A 12 0.49 -1.14 -0.98
CA PHE A 12 -0.73 -0.55 -0.43
C PHE A 12 -1.70 -0.10 -1.53
N HIS A 13 -1.16 0.46 -2.61
CA HIS A 13 -1.94 0.84 -3.78
C HIS A 13 -2.56 -0.39 -4.47
N GLU A 14 -1.74 -1.36 -4.89
CA GLU A 14 -2.18 -2.54 -5.66
C GLU A 14 -3.12 -3.46 -4.87
N ARG A 15 -2.98 -3.51 -3.53
CA ARG A 15 -3.83 -4.34 -2.68
C ARG A 15 -5.01 -3.60 -2.08
N TYR A 16 -5.28 -2.35 -2.47
CA TYR A 16 -6.37 -1.53 -1.92
C TYR A 16 -6.32 -1.42 -0.38
N ALA A 17 -5.12 -1.23 0.17
CA ALA A 17 -4.86 -1.15 1.60
C ALA A 17 -5.17 0.23 2.22
N ALA A 18 -5.74 1.15 1.43
CA ALA A 18 -6.18 2.47 1.87
C ALA A 18 -7.61 2.76 1.39
N GLN A 19 -8.40 3.38 2.26
CA GLN A 19 -9.73 3.93 1.92
C GLN A 19 -9.74 5.43 2.24
N CYS A 20 -10.07 5.83 3.47
CA CYS A 20 -10.09 7.25 3.87
C CYS A 20 -8.70 7.91 3.91
N GLY A 21 -7.62 7.12 3.87
CA GLY A 21 -6.24 7.61 3.83
C GLY A 21 -5.65 8.06 5.18
N PHE A 22 -6.47 8.34 6.19
CA PHE A 22 -6.00 8.98 7.44
C PHE A 22 -4.93 8.17 8.19
N CYS A 23 -5.08 6.84 8.27
CA CYS A 23 -4.12 5.97 8.95
C CYS A 23 -2.95 5.53 8.05
N THR A 24 -2.98 5.84 6.75
CA THR A 24 -2.09 5.23 5.75
C THR A 24 -0.63 5.55 6.01
N SER A 25 -0.30 6.80 6.36
CA SER A 25 1.10 7.20 6.61
C SER A 25 1.73 6.41 7.76
N GLY A 26 1.01 6.29 8.89
CA GLY A 26 1.47 5.50 10.03
C GLY A 26 1.65 4.03 9.69
N MET A 27 0.68 3.44 8.99
CA MET A 27 0.72 2.04 8.54
C MET A 27 1.91 1.77 7.61
N VAL A 28 2.15 2.66 6.64
CA VAL A 28 3.25 2.54 5.67
C VAL A 28 4.61 2.62 6.36
N ILE A 29 4.79 3.56 7.30
CA ILE A 29 6.05 3.70 8.03
C ILE A 29 6.33 2.48 8.91
N ALA A 30 5.32 1.97 9.62
CA ALA A 30 5.48 0.78 10.45
C ALA A 30 5.76 -0.48 9.64
N ALA A 31 5.04 -0.68 8.53
CA ALA A 31 5.30 -1.78 7.61
C ALA A 31 6.69 -1.67 6.97
N HIS A 32 7.13 -0.47 6.60
CA HIS A 32 8.50 -0.26 6.10
C HIS A 32 9.55 -0.66 7.14
N ALA A 33 9.40 -0.22 8.40
CA ALA A 33 10.32 -0.58 9.47
C ALA A 33 10.33 -2.10 9.76
N TYR A 34 9.18 -2.76 9.68
CA TYR A 34 9.07 -4.22 9.79
C TYR A 34 9.87 -4.94 8.68
N LEU A 35 9.73 -4.50 7.43
CA LEU A 35 10.44 -5.08 6.29
C LEU A 35 11.95 -4.83 6.33
N GLU A 36 12.38 -3.60 6.65
CA GLU A 36 13.80 -3.26 6.82
C GLU A 36 14.45 -4.06 7.97
N GLY A 37 13.67 -4.42 8.99
CA GLY A 37 14.08 -5.28 10.08
C GLY A 37 14.16 -6.78 9.74
N GLY A 38 13.92 -7.17 8.48
CA GLY A 38 13.90 -8.56 8.05
C GLY A 38 12.60 -9.32 8.34
N GLY A 39 11.49 -8.59 8.55
CA GLY A 39 10.17 -9.18 8.76
C GLY A 39 9.69 -10.00 7.54
N GLY A 40 9.12 -11.17 7.81
CA GLY A 40 8.61 -12.09 6.79
C GLY A 40 7.16 -11.84 6.36
N SER A 41 6.64 -12.70 5.48
CA SER A 41 5.28 -12.60 4.93
C SER A 41 4.20 -13.22 5.83
N GLU A 42 4.55 -13.69 7.03
CA GLU A 42 3.61 -14.32 7.94
C GLU A 42 2.60 -13.30 8.49
N ARG A 43 1.31 -13.58 8.29
CA ARG A 43 0.21 -12.68 8.69
C ARG A 43 0.23 -12.34 10.19
N GLU A 44 0.64 -13.27 11.04
CA GLU A 44 0.67 -13.11 12.49
C GLU A 44 1.75 -12.10 12.90
N SER A 45 2.97 -12.24 12.37
CA SER A 45 4.07 -11.29 12.58
C SER A 45 3.71 -9.89 12.07
N ILE A 46 3.06 -9.79 10.92
CA ILE A 46 2.60 -8.52 10.36
C ILE A 46 1.53 -7.86 11.26
N GLN A 47 0.60 -8.64 11.80
CA GLN A 47 -0.42 -8.13 12.72
C GLN A 47 0.21 -7.56 13.99
N GLU A 48 1.16 -8.29 14.58
CA GLU A 48 1.88 -7.83 15.78
C GLU A 48 2.64 -6.54 15.50
N ALA A 49 3.36 -6.47 14.37
CA ALA A 49 4.10 -5.29 13.96
C ALA A 49 3.20 -4.05 13.74
N LEU A 50 1.93 -4.26 13.38
CA LEU A 50 0.97 -3.19 13.10
C LEU A 50 -0.06 -2.96 14.21
N ALA A 51 0.02 -3.68 15.35
CA ALA A 51 -1.00 -3.65 16.39
C ALA A 51 -1.23 -2.24 17.00
N GLY A 52 -0.21 -1.37 16.98
CA GLY A 52 -0.29 0.02 17.42
C GLY A 52 -0.96 0.99 16.43
N HIS A 53 -1.29 0.53 15.22
CA HIS A 53 -1.84 1.37 14.16
C HIS A 53 -3.32 1.05 13.94
N ILE A 54 -4.18 2.03 14.24
CA ILE A 54 -5.64 1.84 14.16
C ILE A 54 -6.15 2.26 12.77
N CYS A 55 -6.94 1.38 12.15
CA CYS A 55 -7.68 1.67 10.93
C CYS A 55 -9.18 1.39 11.13
N ARG A 56 -10.03 2.35 10.78
CA ARG A 56 -11.48 2.19 10.87
C ARG A 56 -12.16 1.72 9.58
N CYS A 57 -11.49 1.90 8.44
CA CYS A 57 -12.12 1.75 7.13
C CYS A 57 -11.85 0.40 6.46
N THR A 58 -10.59 -0.08 6.48
CA THR A 58 -10.18 -1.25 5.69
C THR A 58 -10.48 -2.59 6.35
N GLY A 59 -10.66 -2.62 7.69
CA GLY A 59 -10.76 -3.87 8.44
C GLY A 59 -9.45 -4.67 8.47
N TYR A 60 -8.29 -4.04 8.21
CA TYR A 60 -6.93 -4.59 8.28
C TYR A 60 -6.54 -5.66 7.25
N VAL A 61 -7.48 -6.47 6.74
CA VAL A 61 -7.17 -7.60 5.84
C VAL A 61 -6.30 -7.16 4.66
N LYS A 62 -6.71 -6.09 3.95
CA LYS A 62 -5.97 -5.58 2.78
C LYS A 62 -4.62 -4.95 3.12
N ILE A 63 -4.47 -4.41 4.33
CA ILE A 63 -3.18 -3.89 4.83
C ILE A 63 -2.23 -5.06 5.04
N ILE A 64 -2.67 -6.11 5.72
CA ILE A 64 -1.86 -7.31 5.97
C ILE A 64 -1.49 -7.98 4.64
N ASP A 65 -2.42 -8.06 3.68
CA ASP A 65 -2.15 -8.58 2.34
C ASP A 65 -1.07 -7.75 1.61
N ALA A 66 -1.08 -6.42 1.76
CA ALA A 66 -0.07 -5.55 1.15
C ALA A 66 1.32 -5.80 1.73
N VAL A 67 1.45 -5.85 3.06
CA VAL A 67 2.74 -6.11 3.71
C VAL A 67 3.24 -7.51 3.36
N SER A 68 2.37 -8.51 3.38
CA SER A 68 2.70 -9.89 3.02
C SER A 68 3.22 -9.99 1.59
N ALA A 69 2.55 -9.32 0.64
CA ALA A 69 2.94 -9.33 -0.77
C ALA A 69 4.29 -8.60 -0.98
N ALA A 70 4.54 -7.51 -0.26
CA ALA A 70 5.83 -6.83 -0.28
C ALA A 70 6.96 -7.71 0.30
N ALA A 71 6.72 -8.34 1.46
CA ALA A 71 7.67 -9.26 2.09
C ALA A 71 7.97 -10.50 1.22
N GLY A 72 6.95 -11.02 0.55
CA GLY A 72 7.05 -12.18 -0.35
C GLY A 72 7.67 -11.87 -1.72
N GLY A 73 8.01 -10.61 -2.01
CA GLY A 73 8.57 -10.19 -3.30
C GLY A 73 7.58 -10.22 -4.46
N GLU A 74 6.27 -10.28 -4.19
CA GLU A 74 5.23 -10.20 -5.22
C GLU A 74 5.09 -8.78 -5.80
N ILE A 75 5.50 -7.78 -5.03
CA ILE A 75 5.40 -6.36 -5.38
C ILE A 75 6.79 -5.81 -5.70
N THR A 76 6.90 -5.07 -6.79
CA THR A 76 8.09 -4.30 -7.14
C THR A 76 7.74 -2.83 -7.27
N SER A 77 8.68 -1.94 -6.94
CA SER A 77 8.56 -0.52 -7.23
C SER A 77 8.69 -0.30 -8.75
N ASN A 78 7.60 -0.48 -9.50
CA ASN A 78 7.54 -0.10 -10.90
C ASN A 78 6.50 1.01 -11.07
N GLN A 79 6.84 2.09 -11.77
CA GLN A 79 6.03 3.31 -11.95
C GLN A 79 4.76 3.10 -12.81
N ARG A 80 4.25 1.87 -12.88
CA ARG A 80 3.19 1.48 -13.81
C ARG A 80 1.86 2.22 -13.58
N TRP A 81 1.66 2.81 -12.41
CA TRP A 81 0.44 3.55 -12.09
C TRP A 81 0.46 5.02 -12.55
N LEU A 82 1.63 5.61 -12.83
CA LEU A 82 1.70 6.98 -13.32
C LEU A 82 1.48 7.00 -14.84
N PRO A 83 0.63 7.91 -15.36
CA PRO A 83 0.57 8.17 -16.80
C PRO A 83 1.94 8.66 -17.26
N GLN A 84 2.37 8.20 -18.44
CA GLN A 84 3.65 8.63 -19.00
C GLN A 84 3.59 10.11 -19.40
N PRO A 85 4.72 10.85 -19.41
CA PRO A 85 4.74 12.23 -19.87
C PRO A 85 4.13 12.35 -21.28
N GLY A 86 3.01 13.08 -21.41
CA GLY A 86 2.26 13.23 -22.66
C GLY A 86 1.07 12.27 -22.84
N GLU A 87 0.80 11.40 -21.87
CA GLU A 87 -0.38 10.53 -21.85
C GLU A 87 -1.47 11.16 -20.98
N GLU A 88 -2.66 11.40 -21.53
CA GLU A 88 -3.83 11.76 -20.73
C GLU A 88 -4.26 10.55 -19.91
N ALA A 89 -4.30 10.68 -18.59
CA ALA A 89 -4.86 9.66 -17.73
C ALA A 89 -6.32 9.40 -18.14
N PRO A 90 -6.75 8.15 -18.37
CA PRO A 90 -8.15 7.86 -18.66
C PRO A 90 -8.97 8.16 -17.41
N VAL A 91 -9.60 9.33 -17.34
CA VAL A 91 -10.53 9.68 -16.26
C VAL A 91 -11.92 9.19 -16.66
N GLU A 92 -12.11 7.88 -16.65
CA GLU A 92 -13.46 7.31 -16.65
C GLU A 92 -13.90 7.15 -15.19
N VAL A 93 -14.66 8.13 -14.68
CA VAL A 93 -15.32 8.03 -13.37
C VAL A 93 -16.73 7.48 -13.61
N PRO A 94 -17.03 6.22 -13.23
CA PRO A 94 -18.39 5.70 -13.36
C PRO A 94 -19.38 6.56 -12.57
N GLY A 95 -20.33 7.19 -13.27
CA GLY A 95 -21.40 7.98 -12.66
C GLY A 95 -21.11 9.48 -12.47
N ALA A 96 -20.13 10.06 -13.17
CA ALA A 96 -20.01 11.52 -13.25
C ALA A 96 -21.31 12.14 -13.82
N PRO A 97 -21.91 13.16 -13.18
CA PRO A 97 -23.05 13.86 -13.78
C PRO A 97 -22.61 14.52 -15.09
N ALA A 98 -23.46 14.41 -16.11
CA ALA A 98 -23.28 15.04 -17.42
C ALA A 98 -23.17 16.57 -17.33
#